data_AF-A0AAX0WIM4-F1
#
_entry.id   AF-A0AAX0WIM4-F1
#
_cell.length_a   1.000
_cell.length_b   1.000
_cell.length_c   1.000
_cell.angle_alpha   90.00
_cell.angle_beta   90.00
_cell.angle_gamma   90.00
#
_symmetry.space_group_name_H-M   'P 1'
#
loop_
_entity.id
_entity.type
_entity.pdbx_description
1 polymer ?
#
loop_
_entity_poly.entity_id
_entity_poly.type
_entity_poly.pdbx_seq_one_letter_code
_entity_poly.pdbx_strand_id
1 'polypeptide(L)'
;MKANVFSIMMLFFHLFPAYGIDPSVRGFEEFHEVLKSAVRELDTVQSPDHLSMAMKHFRALVEKCGRNPDLVAVLELTSESCPPQLKEAYKAAMELQGKLHDASKRLAMSGMMQNKEEIKPYLEFMQKFTLKKNAQKRTEPQVHEGAPPETEDARDARMKWWRDGKFGMFIHYGLYSGLAGEIQGKKYKGCVEWIMQYSGVDSETYAREALPRFKPKRGKAETWVKLAKEAGCVYTILTSRHHEGFNMFDSKFSDFNVKTTKGVDIVKEYAEACKKYGMKAGYYFSLLDWSHPDYDPTGSGISYPKGNYEAQKQGRRQFGNHEKYKDYLYNIFNELLTSYAPVDLVWWDFSQPSFQGDKAWNATALMKNLFEKNPKAIQNNRLYHSANHLSEGGIRVTPAWKGDYSTAEHHIPATGINGDWEACQTLNGTWGYSADNQEWKTSQALIRELIDTVSRGGNFLLNIGPMPDGSIPPESIRIFKEIGFWMKKNGEAIYGTRANPLNIELTWGRLTRKGEDITYIFVYDKPDNGELTIPCSFEGDVKAVLLDGEKTVNMSQDKKSNTTTFYIKNMKMDTAATVIKVMGKRMIHKRSA
;
A
#
# COMPACT_ATOMS: atom_id res chain seq x y z
N MET A 1 7.11 -3.49 59.92
CA MET A 1 6.41 -4.80 60.11
C MET A 1 5.65 -5.06 58.82
N LYS A 2 6.09 -5.88 57.85
CA LYS A 2 6.31 -7.35 57.78
C LYS A 2 5.06 -8.21 58.06
N ALA A 3 4.78 -9.09 57.07
CA ALA A 3 3.95 -10.32 57.06
C ALA A 3 2.42 -10.12 57.05
N ASN A 4 1.57 -10.93 56.38
CA ASN A 4 1.64 -12.16 55.58
C ASN A 4 0.28 -12.26 54.81
N VAL A 5 0.14 -12.66 53.54
CA VAL A 5 0.40 -13.97 52.88
C VAL A 5 -0.73 -15.02 53.08
N PHE A 6 -1.18 -15.57 51.95
CA PHE A 6 -1.96 -16.81 51.72
C PHE A 6 -3.40 -16.91 52.24
N SER A 7 -4.37 -16.78 51.33
CA SER A 7 -5.46 -17.76 51.11
C SER A 7 -6.44 -17.29 50.05
N ILE A 8 -6.43 -17.99 48.91
CA ILE A 8 -7.55 -18.45 48.07
C ILE A 8 -6.84 -19.11 46.87
N MET A 9 -6.20 -20.24 47.18
CA MET A 9 -5.59 -21.14 46.21
C MET A 9 -5.97 -22.55 46.64
N MET A 10 -7.27 -22.84 46.63
CA MET A 10 -7.81 -24.18 46.89
C MET A 10 -9.26 -24.20 46.44
N LEU A 11 -9.50 -24.69 45.23
CA LEU A 11 -10.72 -25.38 44.77
C LEU A 11 -10.69 -25.36 43.24
N PHE A 12 -9.93 -26.30 42.67
CA PHE A 12 -10.16 -27.04 41.40
C PHE A 12 -8.93 -27.89 41.08
N PHE A 13 -8.40 -28.56 42.10
CA PHE A 13 -7.66 -29.81 41.92
C PHE A 13 -8.46 -30.83 42.70
N HIS A 14 -8.98 -31.84 42.00
CA HIS A 14 -9.32 -33.20 42.43
C HIS A 14 -10.51 -33.71 41.62
N LEU A 15 -10.20 -34.35 40.49
CA LEU A 15 -10.86 -35.55 39.96
C LEU A 15 -10.01 -36.04 38.77
N PHE A 16 -8.85 -36.62 39.08
CA PHE A 16 -8.15 -37.53 38.17
C PHE A 16 -8.82 -38.90 38.30
N PRO A 17 -9.31 -39.53 37.22
CA PRO A 17 -9.46 -40.97 37.19
C PRO A 17 -8.11 -41.60 36.85
N ALA A 18 -7.80 -42.66 37.56
CA ALA A 18 -6.76 -43.61 37.23
C ALA A 18 -6.97 -44.16 35.81
N TYR A 19 -6.08 -43.77 34.89
CA TYR A 19 -5.67 -44.38 33.61
C TYR A 19 -5.25 -43.26 32.62
N GLY A 20 -3.97 -42.89 32.69
CA GLY A 20 -3.13 -42.43 31.56
C GLY A 20 -3.52 -41.19 30.75
N ILE A 21 -2.63 -40.18 30.78
CA ILE A 21 -2.51 -39.01 29.89
C ILE A 21 -3.36 -37.79 30.31
N ASP A 22 -2.68 -36.65 30.50
CA ASP A 22 -3.29 -35.33 30.74
C ASP A 22 -4.30 -35.01 29.61
N PRO A 23 -5.56 -34.62 29.91
CA PRO A 23 -6.59 -34.31 28.91
C PRO A 23 -6.11 -33.35 27.81
N SER A 24 -5.18 -32.45 28.14
CA SER A 24 -4.60 -31.51 27.18
C SER A 24 -3.52 -32.13 26.28
N VAL A 25 -2.81 -33.18 26.73
CA VAL A 25 -1.91 -33.98 25.88
C VAL A 25 -2.73 -34.80 24.88
N ARG A 26 -3.76 -35.51 25.36
CA ARG A 26 -4.68 -36.28 24.52
C ARG A 26 -5.43 -35.39 23.53
N GLY A 27 -5.83 -34.20 23.98
CA GLY A 27 -6.46 -33.19 23.14
C GLY A 27 -5.56 -32.73 21.99
N PHE A 28 -4.26 -32.49 22.21
CA PHE A 28 -3.35 -32.11 21.14
C PHE A 28 -3.06 -33.27 20.17
N GLU A 29 -2.90 -34.49 20.66
CA GLU A 29 -2.73 -35.67 19.80
C GLU A 29 -3.92 -35.86 18.86
N GLU A 30 -5.14 -35.78 19.39
CA GLU A 30 -6.35 -35.88 18.60
C GLU A 30 -6.49 -34.70 17.64
N PHE A 31 -6.15 -33.49 18.09
CA PHE A 31 -6.22 -32.29 17.26
C PHE A 31 -5.23 -32.34 16.10
N HIS A 32 -4.01 -32.83 16.32
CA HIS A 32 -3.03 -33.05 15.26
C HIS A 32 -3.54 -34.05 14.23
N GLU A 33 -4.16 -35.15 14.64
CA GLU A 33 -4.70 -36.13 13.70
C GLU A 33 -5.89 -35.57 12.90
N VAL A 34 -6.75 -34.78 13.53
CA VAL A 34 -7.81 -34.03 12.84
C VAL A 34 -7.23 -33.09 11.79
N LEU A 35 -6.20 -32.30 12.12
CA LEU A 35 -5.55 -31.39 11.18
C LEU A 35 -4.80 -32.13 10.07
N LYS A 36 -4.04 -33.18 10.39
CA LYS A 36 -3.35 -34.01 9.37
C LYS A 36 -4.34 -34.65 8.42
N SER A 37 -5.47 -35.14 8.93
CA SER A 37 -6.55 -35.69 8.11
C SER A 37 -7.13 -34.62 7.18
N ALA A 38 -7.43 -33.44 7.70
CA ALA A 38 -7.94 -32.31 6.92
C ALA A 38 -6.95 -31.85 5.82
N VAL A 39 -5.66 -31.76 6.13
CA VAL A 39 -4.61 -31.39 5.15
C VAL A 39 -4.56 -32.43 4.03
N ARG A 40 -4.46 -33.72 4.39
CA ARG A 40 -4.44 -34.83 3.41
C ARG A 40 -5.66 -34.80 2.50
N GLU A 41 -6.84 -34.54 3.06
CA GLU A 41 -8.08 -34.53 2.28
C GLU A 41 -8.11 -33.37 1.27
N LEU A 42 -7.60 -32.19 1.61
CA LEU A 42 -7.50 -31.10 0.62
C LEU A 42 -6.41 -31.38 -0.43
N ASP A 43 -5.33 -32.07 -0.06
CA ASP A 43 -4.24 -32.41 -0.98
C ASP A 43 -4.66 -33.40 -2.08
N THR A 44 -5.73 -34.18 -1.88
CA THR A 44 -6.26 -35.14 -2.88
C THR A 44 -7.27 -34.53 -3.84
N VAL A 45 -7.71 -33.28 -3.61
CA VAL A 45 -8.70 -32.61 -4.46
C VAL A 45 -8.07 -32.18 -5.79
N GLN A 46 -8.54 -32.80 -6.88
CA GLN A 46 -8.10 -32.52 -8.25
C GLN A 46 -9.26 -32.32 -9.22
N SER A 47 -10.49 -32.49 -8.75
CA SER A 47 -11.73 -32.38 -9.53
C SER A 47 -12.90 -31.94 -8.62
N PRO A 48 -14.01 -31.45 -9.19
CA PRO A 48 -15.22 -31.14 -8.41
C PRO A 48 -15.78 -32.34 -7.63
N ASP A 49 -15.68 -33.56 -8.16
CA ASP A 49 -16.13 -34.76 -7.46
C ASP A 49 -15.26 -35.04 -6.22
N HIS A 50 -13.95 -34.83 -6.30
CA HIS A 50 -13.07 -34.93 -5.14
C HIS A 50 -13.37 -33.84 -4.11
N LEU A 51 -13.72 -32.63 -4.55
CA LEU A 51 -14.13 -31.55 -3.65
C LEU A 51 -15.39 -31.93 -2.87
N SER A 52 -16.39 -32.51 -3.55
CA SER A 52 -17.61 -33.02 -2.92
C SER A 52 -17.32 -34.10 -1.87
N MET A 53 -16.38 -35.01 -2.16
CA MET A 53 -15.91 -36.02 -1.20
C MET A 53 -15.21 -35.37 0.00
N ALA A 54 -14.33 -34.40 -0.24
CA ALA A 54 -13.65 -33.65 0.81
C ALA A 54 -14.66 -32.92 1.72
N MET A 55 -15.71 -32.32 1.15
CA MET A 55 -16.75 -31.65 1.95
C MET A 55 -17.57 -32.62 2.81
N LYS A 56 -17.80 -33.86 2.35
CA LYS A 56 -18.39 -34.92 3.20
C LYS A 56 -17.45 -35.29 4.34
N HIS A 57 -16.14 -35.37 4.08
CA HIS A 57 -15.13 -35.63 5.10
C HIS A 57 -15.09 -34.52 6.16
N PHE A 58 -15.09 -33.25 5.75
CA PHE A 58 -15.16 -32.11 6.68
C PHE A 58 -16.42 -32.11 7.53
N ARG A 59 -17.58 -32.43 6.95
CA ARG A 59 -18.82 -32.59 7.71
C ARG A 59 -18.69 -33.70 8.76
N ALA A 60 -18.14 -34.85 8.39
CA ALA A 60 -17.92 -35.97 9.31
C ALA A 60 -16.94 -35.61 10.45
N LEU A 61 -15.87 -34.86 10.16
CA LEU A 61 -14.97 -34.34 11.19
C LEU A 61 -15.69 -33.38 12.14
N VAL A 62 -16.51 -32.47 11.63
CA VAL A 62 -17.31 -31.55 12.46
C VAL A 62 -18.32 -32.29 13.35
N GLU A 63 -18.99 -33.31 12.83
CA GLU A 63 -19.95 -34.11 13.59
C GLU A 63 -19.28 -34.98 14.65
N LYS A 64 -18.17 -35.66 14.29
CA LYS A 64 -17.46 -36.58 15.18
C LYS A 64 -16.67 -35.87 16.26
N CYS A 65 -15.97 -34.79 15.90
CA CYS A 65 -15.00 -34.14 16.78
C CYS A 65 -15.55 -32.85 17.42
N GLY A 66 -16.63 -32.28 16.89
CA GLY A 66 -17.13 -30.96 17.30
C GLY A 66 -17.75 -30.89 18.70
N ARG A 67 -17.85 -32.02 19.41
CA ARG A 67 -18.32 -32.14 20.79
C ARG A 67 -17.30 -32.81 21.71
N ASN A 68 -16.07 -33.04 21.24
CA ASN A 68 -15.05 -33.68 22.06
C ASN A 68 -14.50 -32.68 23.10
N PRO A 69 -14.65 -32.94 24.41
CA PRO A 69 -14.21 -32.02 25.46
C PRO A 69 -12.68 -31.82 25.48
N ASP A 70 -11.89 -32.82 25.09
CA ASP A 70 -10.42 -32.75 25.06
C ASP A 70 -9.95 -31.81 23.92
N LEU A 71 -10.63 -31.86 22.77
CA LEU A 71 -10.38 -30.94 21.64
C LEU A 71 -10.78 -29.51 22.01
N VAL A 72 -11.94 -29.33 22.65
CA VAL A 72 -12.39 -28.01 23.11
C VAL A 72 -11.35 -27.40 24.05
N ALA A 73 -10.84 -28.18 25.02
CA ALA A 73 -9.84 -27.70 25.97
C ALA A 73 -8.56 -27.17 25.28
N VAL A 74 -8.04 -27.86 24.26
CA VAL A 74 -6.84 -27.40 23.53
C VAL A 74 -7.12 -26.25 22.57
N LEU A 75 -8.32 -26.19 21.97
CA LEU A 75 -8.74 -25.10 21.10
C LEU A 75 -8.91 -23.78 21.84
N GLU A 76 -9.13 -23.82 23.15
CA GLU A 76 -9.16 -22.64 24.03
C GLU A 76 -7.77 -22.12 24.42
N LEU A 77 -6.70 -22.91 24.20
CA LEU A 77 -5.34 -22.49 24.50
C LEU A 77 -4.82 -21.47 23.48
N THR A 78 -4.03 -20.54 23.98
CA THR A 78 -3.24 -19.56 23.22
C THR A 78 -1.76 -19.84 23.43
N SER A 79 -0.88 -19.22 22.66
CA SER A 79 0.58 -19.41 22.84
C SER A 79 1.06 -18.99 24.24
N GLU A 80 0.34 -18.06 24.88
CA GLU A 80 0.60 -17.56 26.24
C GLU A 80 -0.03 -18.45 27.32
N SER A 81 -1.27 -18.91 27.12
CA SER A 81 -1.96 -19.77 28.08
C SER A 81 -1.60 -21.26 27.97
N CYS A 82 -0.86 -21.66 26.93
CA CYS A 82 -0.39 -23.03 26.75
C CYS A 82 0.69 -23.39 27.79
N PRO A 83 0.48 -24.45 28.60
CA PRO A 83 1.46 -24.94 29.57
C PRO A 83 2.82 -25.22 28.91
N PRO A 84 3.96 -24.97 29.58
CA PRO A 84 5.30 -25.18 29.02
C PRO A 84 5.50 -26.57 28.40
N GLN A 85 4.99 -27.63 29.04
CA GLN A 85 5.10 -29.00 28.54
C GLN A 85 4.32 -29.28 27.24
N LEU A 86 3.38 -28.41 26.83
CA LEU A 86 2.56 -28.57 25.63
C LEU A 86 2.92 -27.61 24.50
N LYS A 87 3.90 -26.71 24.71
CA LYS A 87 4.24 -25.68 23.72
C LYS A 87 4.72 -26.24 22.38
N GLU A 88 5.45 -27.36 22.39
CA GLU A 88 5.86 -28.03 21.16
C GLU A 88 4.66 -28.63 20.41
N ALA A 89 3.71 -29.23 21.13
CA ALA A 89 2.47 -29.73 20.55
C ALA A 89 1.60 -28.59 19.98
N TYR A 90 1.50 -27.47 20.69
CA TYR A 90 0.83 -26.26 20.19
C TYR A 90 1.49 -25.72 18.91
N LYS A 91 2.83 -25.65 18.88
CA LYS A 91 3.57 -25.21 17.69
C LYS A 91 3.36 -26.15 16.50
N ALA A 92 3.43 -27.47 16.71
CA ALA A 92 3.16 -28.46 15.67
C ALA A 92 1.72 -28.36 15.12
N ALA A 93 0.75 -28.06 15.97
CA ALA A 93 -0.63 -27.81 15.55
C ALA A 93 -0.74 -26.54 14.69
N MET A 94 -0.06 -25.45 15.08
CA MET A 94 -0.01 -24.21 14.30
C MET A 94 0.63 -24.42 12.91
N GLU A 95 1.67 -25.23 12.82
CA GLU A 95 2.29 -25.59 11.53
C GLU A 95 1.32 -26.39 10.64
N LEU A 96 0.58 -27.34 11.21
CA LEU A 96 -0.45 -28.11 10.47
C LEU A 96 -1.62 -27.22 10.02
N GLN A 97 -2.04 -26.25 10.83
CA GLN A 97 -3.03 -25.25 10.41
C GLN A 97 -2.52 -24.36 9.27
N GLY A 98 -1.22 -24.02 9.27
CA GLY A 98 -0.57 -23.33 8.16
C GLY A 98 -0.66 -24.14 6.87
N LYS A 99 -0.29 -25.43 6.91
CA LYS A 99 -0.41 -26.34 5.78
C LYS A 99 -1.85 -26.48 5.28
N LEU A 100 -2.82 -26.53 6.19
CA LEU A 100 -4.25 -26.60 5.84
C LEU A 100 -4.71 -25.33 5.13
N HIS A 101 -4.25 -24.16 5.59
CA HIS A 101 -4.52 -22.88 4.95
C HIS A 101 -3.92 -22.82 3.54
N ASP A 102 -2.68 -23.28 3.37
CA ASP A 102 -2.00 -23.32 2.07
C ASP A 102 -2.69 -24.28 1.09
N ALA A 103 -3.15 -25.44 1.54
CA ALA A 103 -3.92 -26.38 0.73
C ALA A 103 -5.26 -25.76 0.26
N SER A 104 -6.02 -25.14 1.17
CA SER A 104 -7.24 -24.42 0.81
C SER A 104 -6.99 -23.27 -0.16
N LYS A 105 -5.91 -22.50 0.03
CA LYS A 105 -5.53 -21.41 -0.86
C LYS A 105 -5.22 -21.91 -2.27
N ARG A 106 -4.50 -23.03 -2.42
CA ARG A 106 -4.23 -23.65 -3.72
C ARG A 106 -5.52 -24.03 -4.46
N LEU A 107 -6.49 -24.62 -3.76
CA LEU A 107 -7.78 -24.99 -4.34
C LEU A 107 -8.69 -23.79 -4.65
N ALA A 108 -8.60 -22.71 -3.87
CA ALA A 108 -9.30 -21.47 -4.19
C ALA A 108 -8.71 -20.80 -5.46
N MET A 109 -7.38 -20.84 -5.62
CA MET A 109 -6.69 -20.33 -6.81
C MET A 109 -6.97 -21.16 -8.06
N SER A 110 -7.22 -22.47 -7.94
CA SER A 110 -7.64 -23.32 -9.06
C SER A 110 -9.12 -23.17 -9.43
N GLY A 111 -9.89 -22.35 -8.69
CA GLY A 111 -11.32 -22.13 -8.93
C GLY A 111 -12.25 -23.10 -8.19
N MET A 112 -11.73 -24.14 -7.52
CA MET A 112 -12.54 -25.19 -6.88
C MET A 112 -13.22 -24.72 -5.59
N MET A 113 -12.63 -23.79 -4.82
CA MET A 113 -13.20 -23.31 -3.54
C MET A 113 -13.78 -21.89 -3.60
N GLN A 114 -14.40 -21.50 -4.72
CA GLN A 114 -14.97 -20.15 -4.89
C GLN A 114 -16.43 -20.03 -4.44
N ASN A 115 -17.21 -21.11 -4.50
CA ASN A 115 -18.61 -21.12 -4.09
C ASN A 115 -18.75 -21.38 -2.59
N LYS A 116 -19.17 -20.35 -1.84
CA LYS A 116 -19.30 -20.41 -0.38
C LYS A 116 -20.32 -21.43 0.13
N GLU A 117 -21.36 -21.72 -0.63
CA GLU A 117 -22.37 -22.72 -0.24
C GLU A 117 -21.83 -24.14 -0.38
N GLU A 118 -21.02 -24.39 -1.40
CA GLU A 118 -20.40 -25.70 -1.65
C GLU A 118 -19.35 -26.03 -0.59
N ILE A 119 -18.54 -25.03 -0.18
CA ILE A 119 -17.47 -25.23 0.82
C ILE A 119 -17.92 -25.00 2.27
N LYS A 120 -19.23 -24.85 2.52
CA LYS A 120 -19.76 -24.59 3.86
C LYS A 120 -19.27 -25.57 4.93
N PRO A 121 -19.18 -26.90 4.70
CA PRO A 121 -18.64 -27.83 5.70
C PRO A 121 -17.19 -27.55 6.08
N TYR A 122 -16.36 -27.12 5.13
CA TYR A 122 -14.98 -26.70 5.40
C TYR A 122 -14.93 -25.39 6.22
N LEU A 123 -15.81 -24.42 5.92
CA LEU A 123 -15.88 -23.18 6.70
C LEU A 123 -16.30 -23.43 8.15
N GLU A 124 -17.28 -24.32 8.36
CA GLU A 124 -17.69 -24.76 9.70
C GLU A 124 -16.57 -25.50 10.43
N PHE A 125 -15.82 -26.34 9.71
CA PHE A 125 -14.62 -26.98 10.25
C PHE A 125 -13.59 -25.94 10.69
N MET A 126 -13.25 -24.97 9.85
CA MET A 126 -12.27 -23.93 10.19
C MET A 126 -12.73 -23.07 11.36
N GLN A 127 -14.03 -22.82 11.50
CA GLN A 127 -14.59 -22.09 12.63
C GLN A 127 -14.40 -22.84 13.95
N LYS A 128 -14.57 -24.17 13.93
CA LYS A 128 -14.51 -25.00 15.14
C LYS A 128 -13.11 -25.48 15.50
N PHE A 129 -12.29 -25.82 14.52
CA PHE A 129 -11.00 -26.49 14.70
C PHE A 129 -9.83 -25.57 14.38
N THR A 130 -9.91 -24.34 14.89
CA THR A 130 -8.81 -23.37 14.80
C THR A 130 -8.33 -22.99 16.18
N LEU A 131 -7.02 -23.17 16.46
CA LEU A 131 -6.44 -22.66 17.69
C LEU A 131 -6.71 -21.17 17.78
N LYS A 132 -7.17 -20.74 18.96
CA LYS A 132 -7.15 -19.32 19.27
C LYS A 132 -5.70 -18.88 19.13
N LYS A 133 -5.44 -18.01 18.16
CA LYS A 133 -4.24 -17.17 18.21
C LYS A 133 -4.28 -16.44 19.55
N ASN A 134 -3.16 -15.87 20.00
CA ASN A 134 -3.32 -14.74 20.89
C ASN A 134 -4.26 -13.77 20.13
N ALA A 135 -5.55 -13.77 20.49
CA ALA A 135 -6.15 -12.51 20.82
C ALA A 135 -5.14 -12.00 21.82
N GLN A 136 -4.21 -11.15 21.36
CA GLN A 136 -3.66 -10.13 22.25
C GLN A 136 -4.83 -9.80 23.14
N LYS A 137 -4.73 -10.13 24.42
CA LYS A 137 -5.72 -9.75 25.40
C LYS A 137 -5.99 -8.30 25.03
N ARG A 138 -7.16 -8.07 24.40
CA ARG A 138 -7.52 -6.77 23.82
C ARG A 138 -7.77 -5.94 25.06
N THR A 139 -6.67 -5.49 25.63
CA THR A 139 -6.57 -4.25 26.35
C THR A 139 -6.65 -3.21 25.25
N GLU A 140 -7.83 -3.11 24.63
CA GLU A 140 -8.21 -1.86 24.03
C GLU A 140 -8.18 -0.83 25.18
N PRO A 141 -7.38 0.24 25.11
CA PRO A 141 -8.00 1.50 24.81
C PRO A 141 -8.38 1.46 23.34
N GLN A 142 -9.68 1.35 23.07
CA GLN A 142 -10.24 1.72 21.79
C GLN A 142 -10.19 3.26 21.76
N VAL A 143 -8.99 3.82 21.60
CA VAL A 143 -8.77 5.27 21.48
C VAL A 143 -7.54 5.46 20.59
N HIS A 144 -7.79 5.64 19.29
CA HIS A 144 -6.91 6.16 18.24
C HIS A 144 -5.38 6.03 18.50
N GLU A 145 -4.73 5.04 17.87
CA GLU A 145 -3.27 4.78 17.89
C GLU A 145 -2.44 5.93 17.27
N GLY A 146 -2.58 7.14 17.82
CA GLY A 146 -2.01 8.40 17.36
C GLY A 146 -2.79 9.11 16.26
N ALA A 147 -3.78 8.48 15.65
CA ALA A 147 -4.71 9.13 14.73
C ALA A 147 -5.53 10.22 15.47
N PRO A 148 -5.94 11.31 14.80
CA PRO A 148 -6.74 12.33 15.45
C PRO A 148 -8.11 11.74 15.82
N PRO A 149 -8.66 12.06 17.01
CA PRO A 149 -10.05 11.74 17.31
C PRO A 149 -10.94 12.68 16.48
N GLU A 150 -11.37 12.21 15.31
CA GLU A 150 -12.20 12.98 14.39
C GLU A 150 -13.43 12.17 13.97
N THR A 151 -14.51 12.89 13.63
CA THR A 151 -15.71 12.29 13.04
C THR A 151 -15.46 11.95 11.57
N GLU A 152 -16.31 11.09 10.99
CA GLU A 152 -16.26 10.78 9.55
C GLU A 152 -16.34 12.05 8.69
N ASP A 153 -17.24 12.99 9.02
CA ASP A 153 -17.37 14.27 8.29
C ASP A 153 -16.09 15.13 8.36
N ALA A 154 -15.44 15.18 9.52
CA ALA A 154 -14.22 15.96 9.71
C ALA A 154 -13.05 15.34 8.92
N ARG A 155 -12.91 14.01 8.99
CA ARG A 155 -12.00 13.25 8.15
C ARG A 155 -12.28 13.50 6.67
N ASP A 156 -13.55 13.51 6.30
CA ASP A 156 -13.96 13.65 4.92
C ASP A 156 -13.67 15.04 4.36
N ALA A 157 -13.79 16.08 5.19
CA ALA A 157 -13.36 17.42 4.84
C ALA A 157 -11.83 17.50 4.67
N ARG A 158 -11.06 16.85 5.56
CA ARG A 158 -9.59 16.79 5.50
C ARG A 158 -9.09 16.06 4.25
N MET A 159 -9.71 14.94 3.89
CA MET A 159 -9.37 14.13 2.72
C MET A 159 -9.86 14.69 1.39
N LYS A 160 -10.78 15.66 1.41
CA LYS A 160 -11.46 16.16 0.19
C LYS A 160 -10.50 16.65 -0.89
N TRP A 161 -9.51 17.45 -0.52
CA TRP A 161 -8.56 18.01 -1.48
C TRP A 161 -7.79 16.91 -2.21
N TRP A 162 -7.45 15.83 -1.51
CA TRP A 162 -6.70 14.72 -2.07
C TRP A 162 -7.59 13.84 -2.93
N ARG A 163 -8.80 13.49 -2.44
CA ARG A 163 -9.79 12.73 -3.21
C ARG A 163 -10.18 13.42 -4.51
N ASP A 164 -10.24 14.75 -4.52
CA ASP A 164 -10.58 15.53 -5.71
C ASP A 164 -9.35 15.84 -6.58
N GLY A 165 -8.14 15.82 -6.00
CA GLY A 165 -6.90 16.17 -6.67
C GLY A 165 -6.38 15.12 -7.66
N LYS A 166 -6.63 13.83 -7.39
CA LYS A 166 -6.40 12.66 -8.27
C LYS A 166 -4.98 12.38 -8.78
N PHE A 167 -4.15 13.38 -9.01
CA PHE A 167 -2.86 13.24 -9.66
C PHE A 167 -1.76 13.98 -8.90
N GLY A 168 -0.68 13.27 -8.57
CA GLY A 168 0.50 13.81 -7.89
C GLY A 168 1.82 13.38 -8.55
N MET A 169 2.91 14.05 -8.19
CA MET A 169 4.27 13.69 -8.61
C MET A 169 5.10 13.20 -7.42
N PHE A 170 5.74 12.05 -7.56
CA PHE A 170 6.75 11.55 -6.63
C PHE A 170 8.14 12.00 -7.08
N ILE A 171 9.03 12.33 -6.15
CA ILE A 171 10.40 12.77 -6.41
C ILE A 171 11.35 11.96 -5.53
N HIS A 172 12.05 11.01 -6.15
CA HIS A 172 13.11 10.23 -5.48
C HIS A 172 14.47 10.82 -5.79
N TYR A 173 15.00 11.58 -4.83
CA TYR A 173 16.30 12.23 -4.92
C TYR A 173 17.09 12.03 -3.63
N GLY A 174 18.30 11.48 -3.76
CA GLY A 174 19.21 11.16 -2.66
C GLY A 174 20.60 10.80 -3.18
N LEU A 175 21.48 10.28 -2.33
CA LEU A 175 22.85 9.92 -2.73
C LEU A 175 22.88 8.86 -3.84
N TYR A 176 21.89 7.96 -3.88
CA TYR A 176 21.71 7.00 -4.97
C TYR A 176 21.62 7.67 -6.36
N SER A 177 21.12 8.90 -6.46
CA SER A 177 21.14 9.66 -7.73
C SER A 177 22.56 9.95 -8.19
N GLY A 178 23.51 10.14 -7.26
CA GLY A 178 24.94 10.30 -7.56
C GLY A 178 25.60 9.03 -8.05
N LEU A 179 25.14 7.86 -7.58
CA LEU A 179 25.60 6.56 -8.06
C LEU A 179 25.02 6.22 -9.45
N ALA A 180 23.82 6.71 -9.74
CA ALA A 180 23.15 6.55 -11.04
C ALA A 180 23.04 5.09 -11.52
N GLY A 181 22.90 4.15 -10.58
CA GLY A 181 22.86 2.72 -10.85
C GLY A 181 24.23 2.03 -10.89
N GLU A 182 25.33 2.70 -10.53
CA GLU A 182 26.68 2.11 -10.52
C GLU A 182 27.42 2.33 -9.20
N ILE A 183 27.95 1.25 -8.63
CA ILE A 183 28.85 1.27 -7.49
C ILE A 183 29.98 0.25 -7.71
N GLN A 184 31.23 0.61 -7.40
CA GLN A 184 32.40 -0.26 -7.62
C GLN A 184 32.53 -0.83 -9.05
N GLY A 185 32.15 -0.05 -10.07
CA GLY A 185 32.20 -0.47 -11.48
C GLY A 185 31.13 -1.50 -11.87
N LYS A 186 30.21 -1.85 -10.96
CA LYS A 186 29.10 -2.76 -11.21
C LYS A 186 27.79 -1.99 -11.37
N LYS A 187 27.07 -2.31 -12.45
CA LYS A 187 25.80 -1.68 -12.84
C LYS A 187 24.59 -2.47 -12.33
N TYR A 188 23.56 -1.73 -11.92
CA TYR A 188 22.29 -2.21 -11.36
C TYR A 188 21.14 -1.54 -12.09
N LYS A 189 20.22 -2.33 -12.66
CA LYS A 189 19.19 -1.85 -13.58
C LYS A 189 17.84 -1.47 -12.94
N GLY A 190 17.48 -2.10 -11.82
CA GLY A 190 16.18 -1.90 -11.14
C GLY A 190 16.35 -1.40 -9.71
N CYS A 191 15.38 -0.60 -9.25
CA CYS A 191 15.31 0.00 -7.91
C CYS A 191 16.67 0.55 -7.46
N VAL A 192 17.24 1.50 -8.20
CA VAL A 192 18.62 1.98 -7.96
C VAL A 192 18.80 2.69 -6.62
N GLU A 193 17.72 3.18 -6.02
CA GLU A 193 17.68 3.67 -4.63
C GLU A 193 17.94 2.57 -3.59
N TRP A 194 17.87 1.29 -3.98
CA TRP A 194 18.25 0.11 -3.19
C TRP A 194 19.66 -0.40 -3.50
N ILE A 195 20.48 0.33 -4.26
CA ILE A 195 21.80 -0.15 -4.68
C ILE A 195 22.72 -0.52 -3.50
N MET A 196 22.61 0.12 -2.34
CA MET A 196 23.32 -0.29 -1.12
C MET A 196 22.94 -1.73 -0.71
N GLN A 197 21.64 -2.04 -0.69
CA GLN A 197 21.13 -3.37 -0.37
C GLN A 197 21.60 -4.41 -1.39
N TYR A 198 21.46 -4.13 -2.69
CA TYR A 198 21.74 -5.10 -3.75
C TYR A 198 23.22 -5.33 -4.02
N SER A 199 24.05 -4.32 -3.82
CA SER A 199 25.51 -4.48 -3.85
C SER A 199 26.03 -5.17 -2.60
N GLY A 200 25.31 -5.05 -1.49
CA GLY A 200 25.72 -5.61 -0.22
C GLY A 200 26.92 -4.88 0.39
N VAL A 201 27.26 -3.67 -0.09
CA VAL A 201 28.28 -2.84 0.56
C VAL A 201 27.78 -2.36 1.93
N ASP A 202 28.72 -2.09 2.85
CA ASP A 202 28.40 -1.40 4.09
C ASP A 202 28.12 0.09 3.87
N SER A 203 27.46 0.73 4.83
CA SER A 203 27.02 2.12 4.73
C SER A 203 28.17 3.12 4.61
N GLU A 204 29.32 2.82 5.20
CA GLU A 204 30.51 3.69 5.11
C GLU A 204 31.09 3.67 3.69
N THR A 205 31.21 2.47 3.11
CA THR A 205 31.64 2.29 1.72
C THR A 205 30.68 2.98 0.76
N TYR A 206 29.37 2.80 0.97
CA TYR A 206 28.35 3.48 0.20
C TYR A 206 28.49 5.01 0.26
N ALA A 207 28.56 5.58 1.46
CA ALA A 207 28.67 7.02 1.65
C ALA A 207 29.94 7.57 0.99
N ARG A 208 31.08 6.88 1.13
CA ARG A 208 32.36 7.25 0.53
C ARG A 208 32.31 7.34 -0.99
N GLU A 209 31.54 6.47 -1.66
CA GLU A 209 31.39 6.51 -3.12
C GLU A 209 30.29 7.45 -3.60
N ALA A 210 29.16 7.50 -2.90
CA ALA A 210 27.99 8.24 -3.33
C ALA A 210 28.14 9.75 -3.08
N LEU A 211 28.71 10.15 -1.93
CA LEU A 211 28.86 11.57 -1.57
C LEU A 211 29.65 12.35 -2.64
N PRO A 212 30.83 11.95 -3.14
CA PRO A 212 31.56 12.74 -4.14
C PRO A 212 30.82 12.88 -5.49
N ARG A 213 29.94 11.92 -5.82
CA ARG A 213 29.19 11.89 -7.09
C ARG A 213 27.87 12.65 -7.00
N PHE A 214 27.30 12.77 -5.81
CA PHE A 214 26.13 13.58 -5.53
C PHE A 214 26.48 15.08 -5.48
N LYS A 215 25.96 15.88 -6.42
CA LYS A 215 26.39 17.28 -6.64
C LYS A 215 25.21 18.24 -6.78
N PRO A 216 24.26 18.26 -5.82
CA PRO A 216 23.03 19.05 -5.93
C PRO A 216 23.33 20.53 -6.16
N LYS A 217 22.58 21.14 -7.07
CA LYS A 217 22.60 22.60 -7.32
C LYS A 217 21.39 23.26 -6.67
N ARG A 218 21.56 24.51 -6.23
CA ARG A 218 20.47 25.34 -5.73
C ARG A 218 19.42 25.63 -6.80
N GLY A 219 18.18 25.84 -6.38
CA GLY A 219 17.03 26.20 -7.22
C GLY A 219 16.46 25.04 -8.03
N LYS A 220 16.95 23.81 -7.83
CA LYS A 220 16.48 22.65 -8.61
C LYS A 220 15.12 22.14 -8.14
N ALA A 221 14.86 22.18 -6.83
CA ALA A 221 13.56 21.78 -6.30
C ALA A 221 12.40 22.59 -6.89
N GLU A 222 12.63 23.88 -7.18
CA GLU A 222 11.64 24.72 -7.85
C GLU A 222 11.26 24.17 -9.24
N THR A 223 12.23 23.66 -10.00
CA THR A 223 11.97 23.11 -11.34
C THR A 223 11.12 21.85 -11.29
N TRP A 224 11.23 21.04 -10.23
CA TRP A 224 10.43 19.83 -10.04
C TRP A 224 8.96 20.19 -9.79
N VAL A 225 8.73 21.09 -8.82
CA VAL A 225 7.38 21.55 -8.46
C VAL A 225 6.72 22.27 -9.63
N LYS A 226 7.48 23.09 -10.37
CA LYS A 226 6.97 23.77 -11.57
C LYS A 226 6.54 22.76 -12.64
N LEU A 227 7.36 21.74 -12.93
CA LEU A 227 6.99 20.70 -13.89
C LEU A 227 5.72 19.95 -13.46
N ALA A 228 5.62 19.61 -12.17
CA ALA A 228 4.43 18.96 -11.62
C ALA A 228 3.17 19.82 -11.83
N LYS A 229 3.28 21.14 -11.58
CA LYS A 229 2.17 22.08 -11.80
C LYS A 229 1.78 22.15 -13.28
N GLU A 230 2.75 22.25 -14.18
CA GLU A 230 2.53 22.27 -15.63
C GLU A 230 1.88 20.98 -16.15
N ALA A 231 2.18 19.84 -15.52
CA ALA A 231 1.58 18.55 -15.85
C ALA A 231 0.16 18.36 -15.30
N GLY A 232 -0.30 19.25 -14.40
CA GLY A 232 -1.60 19.13 -13.74
C GLY A 232 -1.57 18.35 -12.41
N CYS A 233 -0.41 18.11 -11.80
CA CYS A 233 -0.38 17.55 -10.45
C CYS A 233 -0.95 18.56 -9.44
N VAL A 234 -1.65 18.05 -8.42
CA VAL A 234 -2.22 18.85 -7.32
C VAL A 234 -1.34 18.78 -6.06
N TYR A 235 -0.52 17.73 -5.96
CA TYR A 235 0.45 17.52 -4.89
C TYR A 235 1.76 16.94 -5.44
N THR A 236 2.82 17.13 -4.67
CA THR A 236 4.11 16.48 -4.90
C THR A 236 4.56 15.79 -3.62
N ILE A 237 5.42 14.77 -3.73
CA ILE A 237 6.01 14.07 -2.60
C ILE A 237 7.52 13.97 -2.82
N LEU A 238 8.30 14.57 -1.94
CA LEU A 238 9.77 14.50 -1.99
C LEU A 238 10.28 13.48 -0.97
N THR A 239 11.25 12.64 -1.36
CA THR A 239 12.05 11.86 -0.41
C THR A 239 12.86 12.79 0.50
N SER A 240 12.33 13.12 1.68
CA SER A 240 13.07 13.92 2.67
C SER A 240 14.21 13.11 3.29
N ARG A 241 14.06 11.79 3.32
CA ARG A 241 15.09 10.78 3.59
C ARG A 241 14.66 9.45 2.99
N HIS A 242 15.61 8.65 2.51
CA HIS A 242 15.38 7.28 2.03
C HIS A 242 16.08 6.26 2.93
N HIS A 243 15.96 4.97 2.62
CA HIS A 243 16.55 3.88 3.42
C HIS A 243 18.07 4.01 3.64
N GLU A 244 18.79 4.70 2.74
CA GLU A 244 20.22 4.98 2.89
C GLU A 244 20.56 5.83 4.11
N GLY A 245 19.57 6.49 4.73
CA GLY A 245 19.71 7.29 5.95
C GLY A 245 20.11 8.75 5.74
N PHE A 246 20.36 9.16 4.50
CA PHE A 246 20.77 10.53 4.18
C PHE A 246 19.58 11.50 4.24
N ASN A 247 19.68 12.52 5.10
CA ASN A 247 18.63 13.52 5.25
C ASN A 247 18.77 14.62 4.19
N MET A 248 17.71 14.89 3.45
CA MET A 248 17.65 15.90 2.38
C MET A 248 17.33 17.32 2.90
N PHE A 249 17.44 17.52 4.20
CA PHE A 249 17.18 18.75 4.93
C PHE A 249 18.28 19.02 5.97
N ASP A 250 18.38 20.25 6.47
CA ASP A 250 19.29 20.57 7.57
C ASP A 250 18.81 19.93 8.86
N SER A 251 19.65 19.08 9.46
CA SER A 251 19.31 18.40 10.71
C SER A 251 20.42 18.48 11.74
N LYS A 252 20.05 18.91 12.96
CA LYS A 252 20.98 18.96 14.10
C LYS A 252 21.22 17.60 14.77
N PHE A 253 20.44 16.58 14.39
CA PHE A 253 20.52 15.24 15.00
C PHE A 253 21.39 14.27 14.19
N SER A 254 21.83 14.66 12.99
CA SER A 254 22.73 13.86 12.16
C SER A 254 23.51 14.73 11.19
N ASP A 255 24.84 14.62 11.19
CA ASP A 255 25.71 15.26 10.19
C ASP A 255 25.61 14.60 8.80
N PHE A 256 24.97 13.42 8.71
CA PHE A 256 24.70 12.74 7.45
C PHE A 256 23.47 13.34 6.76
N ASN A 257 23.59 14.62 6.41
CA ASN A 257 22.55 15.41 5.79
C ASN A 257 23.10 16.30 4.65
N VAL A 258 22.23 16.71 3.73
CA VAL A 258 22.62 17.48 2.55
C VAL A 258 23.12 18.89 2.86
N LYS A 259 22.65 19.52 3.94
CA LYS A 259 23.11 20.84 4.34
C LYS A 259 24.55 20.82 4.82
N THR A 260 24.87 19.93 5.74
CA THR A 260 26.23 19.74 6.27
C THR A 260 27.19 19.27 5.17
N THR A 261 26.77 18.33 4.32
CA THR A 261 27.69 17.71 3.33
C THR A 261 27.78 18.46 2.00
N LYS A 262 26.78 19.26 1.62
CA LYS A 262 26.70 19.95 0.31
C LYS A 262 26.39 21.43 0.38
N GLY A 263 26.05 21.98 1.55
CA GLY A 263 25.77 23.41 1.72
C GLY A 263 24.43 23.89 1.13
N VAL A 264 23.56 22.97 0.72
CA VAL A 264 22.23 23.24 0.18
C VAL A 264 21.17 22.55 1.02
N ASP A 265 19.98 23.13 1.10
CA ASP A 265 18.85 22.59 1.86
C ASP A 265 17.70 22.31 0.89
N ILE A 266 17.58 21.05 0.46
CA ILE A 266 16.71 20.66 -0.66
C ILE A 266 15.24 20.68 -0.24
N VAL A 267 14.93 20.20 0.97
CA VAL A 267 13.57 20.21 1.51
C VAL A 267 13.10 21.64 1.74
N LYS A 268 13.96 22.57 2.16
CA LYS A 268 13.60 24.00 2.24
C LYS A 268 13.25 24.58 0.87
N GLU A 269 14.12 24.41 -0.14
CA GLU A 269 13.84 24.89 -1.50
C GLU A 269 12.55 24.28 -2.06
N TYR A 270 12.29 23.00 -1.77
CA TYR A 270 11.07 22.30 -2.15
C TYR A 270 9.83 22.88 -1.46
N ALA A 271 9.86 23.10 -0.14
CA ALA A 271 8.75 23.68 0.62
C ALA A 271 8.41 25.09 0.11
N GLU A 272 9.42 25.92 -0.12
CA GLU A 272 9.28 27.27 -0.68
C GLU A 272 8.67 27.22 -2.09
N ALA A 273 9.10 26.29 -2.93
CA ALA A 273 8.52 26.08 -4.25
C ALA A 273 7.06 25.63 -4.17
N CYS A 274 6.73 24.67 -3.30
CA CYS A 274 5.35 24.22 -3.12
C CYS A 274 4.43 25.38 -2.70
N LYS A 275 4.88 26.21 -1.75
CA LYS A 275 4.17 27.43 -1.36
C LYS A 275 4.01 28.40 -2.53
N LYS A 276 5.08 28.65 -3.30
CA LYS A 276 5.09 29.56 -4.46
C LYS A 276 4.10 29.16 -5.55
N TYR A 277 3.96 27.87 -5.83
CA TYR A 277 3.10 27.35 -6.91
C TYR A 277 1.72 26.86 -6.43
N GLY A 278 1.39 27.04 -5.15
CA GLY A 278 0.14 26.56 -4.55
C GLY A 278 0.00 25.03 -4.67
N MET A 279 1.11 24.32 -4.54
CA MET A 279 1.19 22.86 -4.59
C MET A 279 1.08 22.29 -3.18
N LYS A 280 0.31 21.22 -3.02
CA LYS A 280 0.27 20.47 -1.76
C LYS A 280 1.60 19.75 -1.53
N ALA A 281 2.23 20.00 -0.39
CA ALA A 281 3.57 19.54 -0.10
C ALA A 281 3.53 18.22 0.68
N GLY A 282 4.10 17.18 0.08
CA GLY A 282 4.24 15.86 0.66
C GLY A 282 5.69 15.52 0.96
N TYR A 283 5.91 14.83 2.07
CA TYR A 283 7.23 14.34 2.45
C TYR A 283 7.20 12.83 2.61
N TYR A 284 7.96 12.15 1.76
CA TYR A 284 8.29 10.76 1.97
C TYR A 284 9.31 10.67 3.09
N PHE A 285 9.05 9.79 4.04
CA PHE A 285 9.86 9.60 5.21
C PHE A 285 10.13 8.12 5.43
N SER A 286 11.36 7.70 5.14
CA SER A 286 11.73 6.32 5.42
C SER A 286 11.79 6.05 6.92
N LEU A 287 11.30 4.89 7.34
CA LEU A 287 11.42 4.36 8.70
C LEU A 287 12.73 3.58 8.89
N LEU A 288 13.29 3.04 7.80
CA LEU A 288 14.56 2.33 7.79
C LEU A 288 15.72 3.33 7.76
N ASP A 289 16.85 2.95 8.34
CA ASP A 289 18.09 3.70 8.23
C ASP A 289 19.30 2.78 8.17
N TRP A 290 19.75 2.47 6.96
CA TRP A 290 20.89 1.59 6.73
C TRP A 290 22.23 2.19 7.19
N SER A 291 22.27 3.50 7.49
CA SER A 291 23.46 4.19 7.95
C SER A 291 23.54 4.26 9.48
N HIS A 292 22.41 4.45 10.18
CA HIS A 292 22.41 4.78 11.60
C HIS A 292 22.89 3.61 12.47
N PRO A 293 23.84 3.82 13.40
CA PRO A 293 24.40 2.74 14.21
C PRO A 293 23.37 2.11 15.15
N ASP A 294 22.45 2.89 15.73
CA ASP A 294 21.39 2.38 16.61
C ASP A 294 20.23 1.69 15.87
N TYR A 295 20.15 1.75 14.54
CA TYR A 295 19.10 1.04 13.80
C TYR A 295 19.41 -0.46 13.76
N ASP A 296 18.64 -1.25 14.52
CA ASP A 296 18.79 -2.70 14.60
C ASP A 296 17.53 -3.44 14.07
N PRO A 297 17.56 -3.93 12.82
CA PRO A 297 16.51 -4.76 12.24
C PRO A 297 16.70 -6.26 12.50
N THR A 298 17.66 -6.68 13.34
CA THR A 298 18.06 -8.09 13.47
C THR A 298 16.89 -9.00 13.83
N GLY A 299 16.78 -10.12 13.13
CA GLY A 299 15.72 -11.13 13.36
C GLY A 299 14.33 -10.71 12.88
N SER A 300 14.17 -9.51 12.32
CA SER A 300 12.87 -9.04 11.85
C SER A 300 12.53 -9.50 10.43
N GLY A 301 13.53 -9.78 9.59
CA GLY A 301 13.34 -10.07 8.17
C GLY A 301 13.21 -8.84 7.27
N ILE A 302 13.16 -7.62 7.85
CA ILE A 302 13.19 -6.38 7.06
C ILE A 302 14.57 -6.20 6.41
N SER A 303 14.57 -5.61 5.23
CA SER A 303 15.79 -5.51 4.42
C SER A 303 16.86 -4.66 5.07
N TYR A 304 18.08 -5.20 5.08
CA TYR A 304 19.26 -4.54 5.61
C TYR A 304 20.54 -5.00 4.87
N PRO A 305 21.49 -4.11 4.54
CA PRO A 305 22.63 -4.46 3.69
C PRO A 305 23.52 -5.52 4.33
N LYS A 306 23.85 -6.57 3.56
CA LYS A 306 24.71 -7.67 4.04
C LYS A 306 26.06 -7.18 4.56
N GLY A 307 26.65 -6.19 3.87
CA GLY A 307 27.93 -5.59 4.25
C GLY A 307 27.92 -4.94 5.62
N ASN A 308 26.78 -4.42 6.09
CA ASN A 308 26.69 -3.88 7.44
C ASN A 308 26.79 -4.99 8.51
N TYR A 309 26.23 -6.17 8.27
CA TYR A 309 26.43 -7.34 9.16
C TYR A 309 27.87 -7.84 9.11
N GLU A 310 28.51 -7.81 7.95
CA GLU A 310 29.92 -8.22 7.81
C GLU A 310 30.86 -7.22 8.50
N ALA A 311 30.60 -5.92 8.35
CA ALA A 311 31.30 -4.86 9.08
C ALA A 311 31.15 -5.04 10.59
N GLN A 312 29.97 -5.45 11.08
CA GLN A 312 29.77 -5.76 12.49
C GLN A 312 30.65 -6.92 12.95
N LYS A 313 30.65 -8.05 12.22
CA LYS A 313 31.50 -9.21 12.53
C LYS A 313 32.99 -8.88 12.54
N GLN A 314 33.40 -7.90 11.74
CA GLN A 314 34.78 -7.41 11.65
C GLN A 314 35.11 -6.32 12.69
N GLY A 315 34.16 -5.94 13.56
CA GLY A 315 34.35 -4.87 14.54
C GLY A 315 34.38 -3.45 13.96
N ARG A 316 34.10 -3.29 12.66
CA ARG A 316 34.02 -1.98 11.97
C ARG A 316 32.68 -1.27 12.19
N ARG A 317 31.65 -1.99 12.62
CA ARG A 317 30.33 -1.47 12.97
C ARG A 317 29.87 -2.07 14.30
N GLN A 318 29.14 -1.30 15.10
CA GLN A 318 28.37 -1.84 16.21
C GLN A 318 26.91 -1.43 16.03
N PHE A 319 26.00 -2.41 16.13
CA PHE A 319 24.59 -2.09 16.28
C PHE A 319 24.36 -1.57 17.68
N GLY A 320 23.76 -0.39 17.76
CA GLY A 320 23.43 0.26 19.00
C GLY A 320 22.05 -0.18 19.52
N ASN A 321 21.40 0.70 20.26
CA ASN A 321 20.12 0.41 20.91
C ASN A 321 18.96 0.93 20.05
N HIS A 322 18.13 0.03 19.55
CA HIS A 322 16.98 0.41 18.72
C HIS A 322 16.01 1.39 19.40
N GLU A 323 15.91 1.42 20.73
CA GLU A 323 15.15 2.46 21.44
C GLU A 323 15.72 3.86 21.19
N LYS A 324 17.05 4.02 21.19
CA LYS A 324 17.71 5.30 20.83
C LYS A 324 17.46 5.66 19.37
N TYR A 325 17.39 4.67 18.48
CA TYR A 325 17.00 4.92 17.10
C TYR A 325 15.57 5.46 17.00
N LYS A 326 14.62 4.95 17.78
CA LYS A 326 13.25 5.49 17.84
C LYS A 326 13.23 6.94 18.34
N ASP A 327 14.04 7.28 19.33
CA ASP A 327 14.21 8.67 19.79
C ASP A 327 14.78 9.57 18.68
N TYR A 328 15.84 9.12 18.00
CA TYR A 328 16.39 9.82 16.84
C TYR A 328 15.35 10.01 15.75
N LEU A 329 14.63 8.95 15.37
CA LEU A 329 13.59 8.92 14.35
C LEU A 329 12.50 9.96 14.64
N TYR A 330 12.00 9.99 15.88
CA TYR A 330 11.02 10.99 16.32
C TYR A 330 11.57 12.41 16.22
N ASN A 331 12.81 12.64 16.66
CA ASN A 331 13.43 13.96 16.69
C ASN A 331 13.66 14.55 15.29
N ILE A 332 14.19 13.77 14.35
CA ILE A 332 14.36 14.22 12.95
C ILE A 332 13.02 14.42 12.26
N PHE A 333 12.02 13.59 12.57
CA PHE A 333 10.67 13.76 12.01
C PHE A 333 10.02 15.04 12.54
N ASN A 334 10.15 15.32 13.84
CA ASN A 334 9.68 16.57 14.44
C ASN A 334 10.35 17.80 13.80
N GLU A 335 11.66 17.75 13.55
CA GLU A 335 12.39 18.81 12.87
C GLU A 335 11.87 19.06 11.44
N LEU A 336 11.63 17.98 10.68
CA LEU A 336 11.01 18.03 9.37
C LEU A 336 9.63 18.73 9.41
N LEU A 337 8.76 18.31 10.34
CA LEU A 337 7.41 18.83 10.46
C LEU A 337 7.34 20.30 10.88
N THR A 338 8.29 20.74 11.70
CA THR A 338 8.26 22.08 12.33
C THR A 338 8.99 23.13 11.51
N SER A 339 10.05 22.73 10.78
CA SER A 339 10.93 23.68 10.10
C SER A 339 10.60 23.86 8.62
N TYR A 340 9.85 22.95 8.02
CA TYR A 340 9.66 22.87 6.57
C TYR A 340 8.19 22.93 6.13
N ALA A 341 7.41 23.82 6.73
CA ALA A 341 6.01 24.04 6.33
C ALA A 341 5.89 24.61 4.89
N PRO A 342 4.82 24.29 4.15
CA PRO A 342 3.67 23.48 4.56
C PRO A 342 3.95 21.97 4.57
N VAL A 343 3.25 21.22 5.42
CA VAL A 343 3.20 19.75 5.39
C VAL A 343 1.74 19.33 5.21
N ASP A 344 1.38 18.94 3.99
CA ASP A 344 0.02 18.50 3.65
C ASP A 344 -0.10 16.97 3.63
N LEU A 345 1.01 16.26 3.45
CA LEU A 345 1.04 14.80 3.31
C LEU A 345 2.35 14.22 3.88
N VAL A 346 2.26 13.12 4.62
CA VAL A 346 3.43 12.28 4.96
C VAL A 346 3.28 10.89 4.36
N TRP A 347 4.30 10.45 3.63
CA TRP A 347 4.32 9.15 2.96
C TRP A 347 5.37 8.26 3.63
N TRP A 348 4.93 7.36 4.51
CA TRP A 348 5.80 6.49 5.30
C TRP A 348 6.37 5.35 4.46
N ASP A 349 7.61 4.90 4.75
CA ASP A 349 8.16 3.73 4.07
C ASP A 349 9.30 3.02 4.83
N PHE A 350 9.16 1.78 5.25
CA PHE A 350 7.92 1.04 5.40
C PHE A 350 8.07 0.04 6.53
N SER A 351 6.97 -0.64 6.81
CA SER A 351 6.87 -1.65 7.85
C SER A 351 6.61 -3.04 7.28
N GLN A 352 7.02 -4.07 8.01
CA GLN A 352 6.77 -5.47 7.69
C GLN A 352 6.01 -6.17 8.83
N PRO A 353 5.40 -7.35 8.62
CA PRO A 353 4.54 -7.99 9.62
C PRO A 353 5.17 -8.12 11.02
N SER A 354 6.45 -8.47 11.08
CA SER A 354 7.26 -8.67 12.29
C SER A 354 7.88 -7.38 12.86
N PHE A 355 7.84 -6.26 12.10
CA PHE A 355 8.52 -5.00 12.38
C PHE A 355 7.70 -3.80 11.91
N GLN A 356 6.78 -3.36 12.78
CA GLN A 356 5.80 -2.31 12.50
C GLN A 356 5.31 -1.66 13.80
N GLY A 357 4.57 -0.55 13.69
CA GLY A 357 3.86 0.07 14.81
C GLY A 357 4.78 0.55 15.93
N ASP A 358 4.26 0.62 17.16
CA ASP A 358 5.03 1.12 18.32
C ASP A 358 6.27 0.29 18.64
N LYS A 359 6.19 -1.03 18.45
CA LYS A 359 7.32 -1.94 18.67
C LYS A 359 8.54 -1.54 17.85
N ALA A 360 8.34 -1.24 16.56
CA ALA A 360 9.45 -0.92 15.66
C ALA A 360 9.76 0.57 15.61
N TRP A 361 8.73 1.44 15.65
CA TRP A 361 8.91 2.83 15.23
C TRP A 361 8.47 3.86 16.26
N ASN A 362 7.85 3.44 17.37
CA ASN A 362 7.06 4.36 18.22
C ASN A 362 6.00 5.10 17.38
N ALA A 363 5.31 4.36 16.52
CA ALA A 363 4.36 4.85 15.51
C ALA A 363 3.28 5.79 16.08
N THR A 364 2.75 5.49 17.26
CA THR A 364 1.76 6.32 17.96
C THR A 364 2.31 7.72 18.20
N ALA A 365 3.57 7.84 18.66
CA ALA A 365 4.19 9.14 18.91
C ALA A 365 4.45 9.91 17.60
N LEU A 366 4.94 9.24 16.56
CA LEU A 366 5.14 9.84 15.24
C LEU A 366 3.82 10.38 14.67
N MET A 367 2.76 9.58 14.74
CA MET A 367 1.45 9.95 14.22
C MET A 367 0.83 11.12 15.00
N LYS A 368 0.90 11.11 16.35
CA LYS A 368 0.46 12.25 17.18
C LYS A 368 1.19 13.53 16.80
N ASN A 369 2.52 13.46 16.67
CA ASN A 369 3.31 14.62 16.30
C ASN A 369 2.89 15.20 14.94
N LEU A 370 2.61 14.35 13.95
CA LEU A 370 2.09 14.80 12.65
C LEU A 370 0.82 15.63 12.81
N PHE A 371 -0.19 15.09 13.49
CA PHE A 371 -1.50 15.75 13.59
C PHE A 371 -1.53 16.91 14.58
N GLU A 372 -0.69 16.91 15.62
CA GLU A 372 -0.52 18.05 16.52
C GLU A 372 0.10 19.27 15.82
N LYS A 373 1.10 19.04 14.95
CA LYS A 373 1.77 20.12 14.20
C LYS A 373 1.02 20.51 12.94
N ASN A 374 0.45 19.53 12.24
CA ASN A 374 -0.17 19.69 10.94
C ASN A 374 -1.54 18.98 10.92
N PRO A 375 -2.57 19.52 11.60
CA PRO A 375 -3.86 18.83 11.80
C PRO A 375 -4.65 18.59 10.50
N LYS A 376 -4.26 19.22 9.39
CA LYS A 376 -4.87 19.02 8.06
C LYS A 376 -4.07 18.07 7.17
N ALA A 377 -2.92 17.59 7.63
CA ALA A 377 -2.11 16.66 6.88
C ALA A 377 -2.85 15.32 6.71
N ILE A 378 -2.40 14.54 5.73
CA ILE A 378 -2.84 13.16 5.53
C ILE A 378 -1.63 12.23 5.51
N GLN A 379 -1.84 10.93 5.69
CA GLN A 379 -0.76 9.94 5.64
C GLN A 379 -1.16 8.62 4.98
N ASN A 380 -0.19 7.94 4.38
CA ASN A 380 -0.39 6.60 3.85
C ASN A 380 -0.44 5.55 4.99
N ASN A 381 -0.62 4.29 4.62
CA ASN A 381 -0.80 3.16 5.52
C ASN A 381 0.49 2.43 5.96
N ARG A 382 1.67 2.90 5.53
CA ARG A 382 2.94 2.14 5.62
C ARG A 382 3.73 2.32 6.91
N LEU A 383 3.25 3.16 7.83
CA LEU A 383 3.72 3.16 9.23
C LEU A 383 3.37 1.85 9.95
N TYR A 384 2.38 1.15 9.42
CA TYR A 384 2.05 -0.22 9.76
C TYR A 384 2.21 -1.11 8.52
N HIS A 385 2.33 -2.42 8.73
CA HIS A 385 2.27 -3.34 7.62
C HIS A 385 0.84 -3.42 7.07
N SER A 386 0.75 -3.36 5.75
CA SER A 386 -0.45 -3.55 4.97
C SER A 386 -0.10 -4.37 3.74
N ALA A 387 -1.02 -5.25 3.32
CA ALA A 387 -0.86 -6.02 2.10
C ALA A 387 -0.90 -5.06 0.90
N ASN A 388 0.27 -4.65 0.42
CA ASN A 388 0.43 -3.61 -0.61
C ASN A 388 0.84 -4.19 -1.97
N HIS A 389 1.04 -5.50 -2.05
CA HIS A 389 1.44 -6.21 -3.27
C HIS A 389 0.44 -7.32 -3.62
N LEU A 390 0.30 -7.59 -4.92
CA LEU A 390 -0.53 -8.68 -5.43
C LEU A 390 -0.13 -10.05 -4.85
N SER A 391 1.15 -10.26 -4.57
CA SER A 391 1.68 -11.46 -3.91
C SER A 391 1.10 -11.71 -2.52
N GLU A 392 0.53 -10.68 -1.88
CA GLU A 392 -0.03 -10.73 -0.53
C GLU A 392 -1.57 -10.87 -0.50
N GLY A 393 -2.19 -11.19 -1.65
CA GLY A 393 -3.63 -11.42 -1.76
C GLY A 393 -4.45 -10.17 -2.06
N GLY A 394 -3.81 -9.12 -2.59
CA GLY A 394 -4.44 -7.88 -3.02
C GLY A 394 -4.54 -6.83 -1.90
N ILE A 395 -4.77 -5.58 -2.32
CA ILE A 395 -4.75 -4.44 -1.41
C ILE A 395 -6.08 -4.32 -0.68
N ARG A 396 -5.99 -4.26 0.64
CA ARG A 396 -7.16 -4.06 1.52
C ARG A 396 -7.30 -2.59 1.89
N VAL A 397 -8.54 -2.21 2.22
CA VAL A 397 -8.82 -0.90 2.81
C VAL A 397 -8.07 -0.80 4.13
N THR A 398 -7.32 0.28 4.29
CA THR A 398 -6.59 0.56 5.51
C THR A 398 -7.55 1.02 6.60
N PRO A 399 -7.52 0.43 7.82
CA PRO A 399 -8.21 1.00 8.97
C PRO A 399 -7.69 2.40 9.27
N ALA A 400 -8.57 3.38 9.53
CA ALA A 400 -8.19 4.79 9.69
C ALA A 400 -7.09 5.04 10.75
N TRP A 401 -6.98 4.19 11.77
CA TRP A 401 -5.93 4.29 12.80
C TRP A 401 -4.53 3.89 12.31
N LYS A 402 -4.41 3.20 11.17
CA LYS A 402 -3.13 2.84 10.53
C LYS A 402 -2.68 3.84 9.45
N GLY A 403 -3.56 4.73 9.02
CA GLY A 403 -3.33 5.68 7.95
C GLY A 403 -4.62 6.10 7.25
N ASP A 404 -4.53 7.14 6.43
CA ASP A 404 -5.69 7.74 5.76
C ASP A 404 -6.03 7.06 4.42
N TYR A 405 -5.07 6.41 3.77
CA TYR A 405 -5.30 5.75 2.48
C TYR A 405 -4.35 4.58 2.26
N SER A 406 -4.79 3.61 1.45
CA SER A 406 -3.99 2.45 1.06
C SER A 406 -3.06 2.75 -0.11
N THR A 407 -1.91 2.10 -0.18
CA THR A 407 -0.96 2.26 -1.30
C THR A 407 -0.88 1.01 -2.19
N ALA A 408 -0.99 1.21 -3.50
CA ALA A 408 -0.71 0.23 -4.55
C ALA A 408 0.60 0.61 -5.24
N GLU A 409 1.57 -0.30 -5.26
CA GLU A 409 2.88 -0.03 -5.86
C GLU A 409 3.08 -0.83 -7.13
N HIS A 410 3.45 -0.16 -8.23
CA HIS A 410 3.68 -0.75 -9.56
C HIS A 410 2.46 -1.47 -10.18
N HIS A 411 1.28 -1.40 -9.57
CA HIS A 411 0.06 -1.97 -10.15
C HIS A 411 -1.19 -1.15 -9.82
N ILE A 412 -2.22 -1.32 -10.64
CA ILE A 412 -3.56 -0.75 -10.44
C ILE A 412 -4.50 -1.93 -10.11
N PRO A 413 -5.14 -1.98 -8.93
CA PRO A 413 -6.12 -3.01 -8.59
C PRO A 413 -7.17 -3.15 -9.68
N ALA A 414 -7.46 -4.39 -10.12
CA ALA A 414 -8.32 -4.65 -11.27
C ALA A 414 -9.74 -4.10 -11.11
N THR A 415 -10.29 -4.14 -9.89
CA THR A 415 -11.64 -3.68 -9.58
C THR A 415 -11.65 -2.44 -8.67
N GLY A 416 -10.49 -1.80 -8.47
CA GLY A 416 -10.33 -0.75 -7.45
C GLY A 416 -10.43 -1.29 -6.02
N ILE A 417 -10.55 -0.36 -5.08
CA ILE A 417 -10.70 -0.64 -3.64
C ILE A 417 -11.85 0.22 -3.13
N ASN A 418 -12.73 -0.35 -2.29
CA ASN A 418 -13.82 0.39 -1.65
C ASN A 418 -13.31 1.21 -0.46
N GLY A 419 -12.53 2.26 -0.75
CA GLY A 419 -11.91 3.16 0.21
C GLY A 419 -10.92 4.10 -0.48
N ASP A 420 -10.24 4.95 0.30
CA ASP A 420 -9.21 5.84 -0.23
C ASP A 420 -7.92 5.05 -0.54
N TRP A 421 -7.40 5.18 -1.77
CA TRP A 421 -6.17 4.51 -2.18
C TRP A 421 -5.39 5.25 -3.28
N GLU A 422 -4.08 5.03 -3.32
CA GLU A 422 -3.14 5.65 -4.25
C GLU A 422 -2.32 4.59 -5.00
N ALA A 423 -2.22 4.69 -6.33
CA ALA A 423 -1.26 3.94 -7.13
C ALA A 423 0.01 4.78 -7.33
N CYS A 424 1.15 4.30 -6.86
CA CYS A 424 2.44 4.89 -7.20
C CYS A 424 3.10 4.12 -8.36
N GLN A 425 3.61 4.86 -9.34
CA GLN A 425 4.18 4.34 -10.58
C GLN A 425 5.49 5.03 -10.93
N THR A 426 6.36 4.29 -11.63
CA THR A 426 7.62 4.79 -12.18
C THR A 426 7.51 5.05 -13.68
N LEU A 427 8.39 5.92 -14.19
CA LEU A 427 8.48 6.21 -15.63
C LEU A 427 9.20 5.11 -16.41
N ASN A 428 10.12 4.38 -15.79
CA ASN A 428 10.98 3.41 -16.46
C ASN A 428 11.34 2.18 -15.59
N GLY A 429 10.56 1.89 -14.54
CA GLY A 429 10.80 0.73 -13.66
C GLY A 429 11.76 0.96 -12.49
N THR A 430 12.27 2.18 -12.29
CA THR A 430 13.07 2.56 -11.12
C THR A 430 12.58 3.87 -10.51
N TRP A 431 12.71 4.02 -9.18
CA TRP A 431 12.34 5.24 -8.48
C TRP A 431 13.48 6.27 -8.55
N GLY A 432 14.68 5.90 -8.11
CA GLY A 432 15.87 6.73 -8.22
C GLY A 432 16.39 6.85 -9.67
N TYR A 433 17.23 7.87 -9.91
CA TYR A 433 17.87 8.09 -11.21
C TYR A 433 18.83 6.96 -11.60
N SER A 434 18.67 6.43 -12.81
CA SER A 434 19.58 5.48 -13.44
C SER A 434 20.10 6.08 -14.75
N ALA A 435 21.42 6.08 -14.95
CA ALA A 435 22.01 6.60 -16.19
C ALA A 435 21.75 5.68 -17.40
N ASP A 436 21.68 4.37 -17.17
CA ASP A 436 21.60 3.37 -18.24
C ASP A 436 20.16 2.92 -18.55
N ASN A 437 19.20 3.17 -17.66
CA ASN A 437 17.83 2.72 -17.86
C ASN A 437 17.05 3.67 -18.79
N GLN A 438 16.89 3.24 -20.04
CA GLN A 438 16.15 3.95 -21.08
C GLN A 438 14.78 3.31 -21.38
N GLU A 439 14.27 2.43 -20.52
CA GLU A 439 12.98 1.72 -20.69
C GLU A 439 11.79 2.61 -20.33
N TRP A 440 11.72 3.79 -20.94
CA TRP A 440 10.68 4.79 -20.67
C TRP A 440 9.30 4.34 -21.15
N LYS A 441 8.31 4.36 -20.25
CA LYS A 441 6.89 4.27 -20.61
C LYS A 441 6.51 5.46 -21.50
N THR A 442 5.58 5.23 -22.43
CA THR A 442 5.04 6.33 -23.25
C THR A 442 4.07 7.20 -22.44
N SER A 443 3.95 8.48 -22.81
CA SER A 443 2.94 9.37 -22.23
C SER A 443 1.52 8.84 -22.42
N GLN A 444 1.22 8.23 -23.57
CA GLN A 444 -0.03 7.53 -23.84
C GLN A 444 -0.33 6.44 -22.78
N ALA A 445 0.64 5.57 -22.49
CA ALA A 445 0.46 4.52 -21.50
C ALA A 445 0.20 5.12 -20.10
N LEU A 446 0.95 6.15 -19.72
CA LEU A 446 0.82 6.81 -18.43
C LEU A 446 -0.50 7.59 -18.27
N ILE A 447 -1.00 8.23 -19.33
CA ILE A 447 -2.34 8.85 -19.35
C ILE A 447 -3.42 7.78 -19.15
N ARG A 448 -3.30 6.62 -19.82
CA ARG A 448 -4.23 5.50 -19.65
C ARG A 448 -4.14 4.91 -18.23
N GLU A 449 -2.95 4.80 -17.64
CA GLU A 449 -2.79 4.40 -16.22
C GLU A 449 -3.45 5.39 -15.25
N LEU A 450 -3.32 6.69 -15.49
CA LEU A 450 -4.02 7.74 -14.71
C LEU A 450 -5.54 7.56 -14.81
N ILE A 451 -6.07 7.41 -16.03
CA ILE A 451 -7.51 7.22 -16.26
C ILE A 451 -8.01 5.93 -15.60
N ASP A 452 -7.29 4.82 -15.77
CA ASP A 452 -7.63 3.53 -15.15
C ASP A 452 -7.69 3.66 -13.63
N THR A 453 -6.70 4.32 -13.02
CA THR A 453 -6.65 4.56 -11.57
C THR A 453 -7.85 5.37 -11.09
N VAL A 454 -8.17 6.48 -11.75
CA VAL A 454 -9.27 7.39 -11.37
C VAL A 454 -10.63 6.73 -11.60
N SER A 455 -10.81 5.99 -12.70
CA SER A 455 -12.02 5.22 -12.99
C SER A 455 -12.30 4.14 -11.95
N ARG A 456 -11.27 3.70 -11.22
CA ARG A 456 -11.34 2.73 -10.12
C ARG A 456 -11.29 3.38 -8.74
N GLY A 457 -11.46 4.70 -8.68
CA GLY A 457 -11.61 5.48 -7.45
C GLY A 457 -10.32 5.94 -6.79
N GLY A 458 -9.15 5.56 -7.31
CA GLY A 458 -7.86 5.88 -6.71
C GLY A 458 -7.29 7.23 -7.12
N ASN A 459 -6.13 7.54 -6.54
CA ASN A 459 -5.23 8.60 -6.97
C ASN A 459 -3.99 8.01 -7.64
N PHE A 460 -3.41 8.74 -8.60
CA PHE A 460 -2.23 8.33 -9.34
C PHE A 460 -1.03 9.20 -8.94
N LEU A 461 0.06 8.57 -8.54
CA LEU A 461 1.29 9.21 -8.11
C LEU A 461 2.43 8.78 -9.04
N LEU A 462 2.90 9.70 -9.90
CA LEU A 462 3.89 9.39 -10.92
C LEU A 462 5.27 9.93 -10.54
N ASN A 463 6.30 9.09 -10.58
CA ASN A 463 7.63 9.43 -10.12
C ASN A 463 8.52 10.15 -11.14
N ILE A 464 9.42 11.01 -10.66
CA ILE A 464 10.67 11.38 -11.32
C ILE A 464 11.88 11.01 -10.44
N GLY A 465 12.99 10.63 -11.07
CA GLY A 465 14.29 10.48 -10.42
C GLY A 465 15.26 11.56 -10.92
N PRO A 466 15.48 12.67 -10.17
CA PRO A 466 16.41 13.71 -10.60
C PRO A 466 17.86 13.22 -10.66
N MET A 467 18.60 13.76 -11.63
CA MET A 467 20.03 13.52 -11.88
C MET A 467 20.90 13.98 -10.69
N PRO A 468 22.19 13.56 -10.59
CA PRO A 468 23.07 13.91 -9.47
C PRO A 468 23.09 15.39 -9.07
N ASP A 469 22.93 16.30 -10.04
CA ASP A 469 22.94 17.75 -9.81
C ASP A 469 21.58 18.38 -9.52
N GLY A 470 20.54 17.55 -9.44
CA GLY A 470 19.15 17.93 -9.21
C GLY A 470 18.39 18.30 -10.48
N SER A 471 19.01 18.31 -11.66
CA SER A 471 18.25 18.49 -12.90
C SER A 471 17.36 17.28 -13.21
N ILE A 472 16.22 17.54 -13.86
CA ILE A 472 15.28 16.48 -14.25
C ILE A 472 15.78 15.86 -15.57
N PRO A 473 15.77 14.52 -15.74
CA PRO A 473 16.04 13.89 -17.02
C PRO A 473 15.14 14.46 -18.15
N PRO A 474 15.68 14.75 -19.35
CA PRO A 474 14.90 15.34 -20.44
C PRO A 474 13.64 14.55 -20.81
N GLU A 475 13.73 13.21 -20.82
CA GLU A 475 12.62 12.31 -21.11
C GLU A 475 11.50 12.43 -20.07
N SER A 476 11.84 12.59 -18.79
CA SER A 476 10.84 12.85 -17.74
C SER A 476 10.13 14.18 -17.99
N ILE A 477 10.86 15.24 -18.38
CA ILE A 477 10.26 16.54 -18.74
C ILE A 477 9.30 16.38 -19.93
N ARG A 478 9.73 15.69 -20.99
CA ARG A 478 8.92 15.45 -22.19
C ARG A 478 7.61 14.74 -21.84
N ILE A 479 7.69 13.64 -21.10
CA ILE A 479 6.53 12.84 -20.70
C ILE A 479 5.55 13.66 -19.86
N PHE A 480 6.03 14.36 -18.82
CA PHE A 480 5.16 15.17 -17.96
C PHE A 480 4.52 16.35 -18.73
N LYS A 481 5.22 16.96 -19.69
CA LYS A 481 4.63 17.99 -20.55
C LYS A 481 3.55 17.43 -21.48
N GLU A 482 3.76 16.25 -22.06
CA GLU A 482 2.75 15.57 -22.88
C GLU A 482 1.50 15.21 -22.07
N ILE A 483 1.68 14.71 -20.85
CA ILE A 483 0.56 14.51 -19.89
C ILE A 483 -0.13 15.84 -19.61
N GLY A 484 0.62 16.91 -19.33
CA GLY A 484 0.09 18.25 -19.10
C GLY A 484 -0.75 18.80 -20.26
N PHE A 485 -0.31 18.58 -21.51
CA PHE A 485 -1.07 18.99 -22.69
C PHE A 485 -2.42 18.27 -22.77
N TRP A 486 -2.48 16.97 -22.46
CA TRP A 486 -3.72 16.22 -22.40
C TRP A 486 -4.60 16.66 -21.22
N MET A 487 -4.01 16.84 -20.04
CA MET A 487 -4.70 17.28 -18.81
C MET A 487 -5.32 18.67 -18.95
N LYS A 488 -4.68 19.60 -19.69
CA LYS A 488 -5.23 20.93 -19.94
C LYS A 488 -6.59 20.90 -20.66
N LYS A 489 -6.80 19.90 -21.52
CA LYS A 489 -8.04 19.71 -22.28
C LYS A 489 -9.06 18.85 -21.53
N ASN A 490 -8.56 17.80 -20.87
CA ASN A 490 -9.41 16.71 -20.37
C ASN A 490 -9.48 16.62 -18.85
N GLY A 491 -8.80 17.50 -18.12
CA GLY A 491 -8.66 17.45 -16.66
C GLY A 491 -9.99 17.51 -15.91
N GLU A 492 -11.05 18.10 -16.48
CA GLU A 492 -12.39 18.11 -15.87
C GLU A 492 -12.93 16.69 -15.61
N ALA A 493 -12.56 15.73 -16.48
CA ALA A 493 -12.93 14.33 -16.39
C ALA A 493 -12.09 13.53 -15.37
N ILE A 494 -11.01 14.13 -14.86
CA ILE A 494 -10.14 13.58 -13.83
C ILE A 494 -10.48 14.21 -12.47
N TYR A 495 -10.34 15.52 -12.34
CA TYR A 495 -10.45 16.21 -11.05
C TYR A 495 -11.88 16.23 -10.51
N GLY A 496 -11.99 15.94 -9.21
CA GLY A 496 -13.27 15.91 -8.49
C GLY A 496 -14.23 14.82 -8.97
N THR A 497 -13.76 13.85 -9.75
CA THR A 497 -14.58 12.73 -10.20
C THR A 497 -14.54 11.56 -9.20
N ARG A 498 -15.45 10.60 -9.38
CA ARG A 498 -15.53 9.34 -8.66
C ARG A 498 -15.52 8.17 -9.63
N ALA A 499 -15.28 6.99 -9.07
CA ALA A 499 -15.18 5.73 -9.81
C ALA A 499 -16.37 5.47 -10.74
N ASN A 500 -16.11 4.62 -11.72
CA ASN A 500 -17.06 4.08 -12.68
C ASN A 500 -18.39 3.71 -12.00
N PRO A 501 -19.50 4.36 -12.40
CA PRO A 501 -20.82 4.11 -11.78
C PRO A 501 -21.41 2.74 -12.10
N LEU A 502 -20.91 2.04 -13.12
CA LEU A 502 -21.57 0.86 -13.68
C LEU A 502 -20.98 -0.47 -13.19
N ASN A 503 -19.85 -0.45 -12.48
CA ASN A 503 -19.13 -1.64 -12.02
C ASN A 503 -18.90 -2.70 -13.13
N ILE A 504 -18.67 -2.23 -14.36
CA ILE A 504 -18.31 -3.04 -15.53
C ILE A 504 -16.99 -2.55 -16.09
N GLU A 505 -16.18 -3.46 -16.62
CA GLU A 505 -15.03 -3.08 -17.43
C GLU A 505 -15.45 -2.96 -18.90
N LEU A 506 -15.02 -1.88 -19.55
CA LEU A 506 -15.26 -1.64 -20.97
C LEU A 506 -13.99 -1.96 -21.74
N THR A 507 -14.13 -2.69 -22.84
CA THR A 507 -12.97 -3.13 -23.65
C THR A 507 -12.29 -1.99 -24.40
N TRP A 508 -13.04 -0.93 -24.72
CA TRP A 508 -12.60 0.20 -25.52
C TRP A 508 -12.25 1.45 -24.71
N GLY A 509 -12.40 1.41 -23.37
CA GLY A 509 -12.34 2.63 -22.58
C GLY A 509 -12.66 2.50 -21.10
N ARG A 510 -12.92 3.65 -20.46
CA ARG A 510 -13.25 3.78 -19.03
C ARG A 510 -14.31 4.84 -18.77
N LEU A 511 -14.87 4.83 -17.57
CA LEU A 511 -15.85 5.81 -17.11
C LEU A 511 -15.43 6.47 -15.80
N THR A 512 -15.69 7.77 -15.67
CA THR A 512 -15.74 8.46 -14.37
C THR A 512 -17.03 9.25 -14.25
N ARG A 513 -17.36 9.70 -13.03
CA ARG A 513 -18.57 10.48 -12.78
C ARG A 513 -18.31 11.71 -11.92
N LYS A 514 -19.10 12.75 -12.12
CA LYS A 514 -19.21 13.89 -11.20
C LYS A 514 -20.69 14.07 -10.84
N GLY A 515 -21.03 13.82 -9.58
CA GLY A 515 -22.42 13.74 -9.15
C GLY A 515 -23.23 12.65 -9.86
N GLU A 516 -24.53 12.86 -9.98
CA GLU A 516 -25.45 11.99 -10.73
C GLU A 516 -25.60 12.41 -12.20
N ASP A 517 -25.29 13.68 -12.50
CA ASP A 517 -25.66 14.33 -13.77
C ASP A 517 -24.55 14.38 -14.81
N ILE A 518 -23.30 14.10 -14.42
CA ILE A 518 -22.18 14.13 -15.36
C ILE A 518 -21.45 12.79 -15.36
N THR A 519 -21.28 12.26 -16.57
CA THR A 519 -20.52 11.05 -16.85
C THR A 519 -19.47 11.35 -17.90
N TYR A 520 -18.24 10.97 -17.65
CA TYR A 520 -17.16 11.06 -18.62
C TYR A 520 -16.85 9.69 -19.17
N ILE A 521 -16.72 9.62 -20.48
CA ILE A 521 -16.37 8.42 -21.22
C ILE A 521 -14.99 8.65 -21.82
N PHE A 522 -14.02 7.84 -21.40
CA PHE A 522 -12.68 7.80 -21.98
C PHE A 522 -12.66 6.73 -23.04
N VAL A 523 -12.36 7.11 -24.28
CA VAL A 523 -12.26 6.20 -25.41
C VAL A 523 -10.78 6.04 -25.73
N TYR A 524 -10.25 4.85 -25.46
CA TYR A 524 -8.88 4.49 -25.76
C TYR A 524 -8.74 4.15 -27.23
N ASP A 525 -9.58 3.23 -27.69
CA ASP A 525 -9.51 2.67 -29.03
C ASP A 525 -10.92 2.72 -29.65
N LYS A 526 -11.03 3.30 -30.84
CA LYS A 526 -12.31 3.47 -31.54
C LYS A 526 -12.72 2.15 -32.18
N PRO A 527 -13.93 1.62 -31.90
CA PRO A 527 -14.46 0.44 -32.60
C PRO A 527 -14.64 0.69 -34.10
N ASP A 528 -14.49 -0.34 -34.92
CA ASP A 528 -14.57 -0.23 -36.39
C ASP A 528 -15.93 0.27 -36.90
N ASN A 529 -17.01 -0.14 -36.25
CA ASN A 529 -18.36 0.35 -36.55
C ASN A 529 -18.57 1.80 -36.10
N GLY A 530 -17.70 2.33 -35.23
CA GLY A 530 -17.79 3.67 -34.66
C GLY A 530 -18.89 3.84 -33.62
N GLU A 531 -19.38 2.75 -33.03
CA GLU A 531 -20.44 2.75 -32.02
C GLU A 531 -19.89 2.37 -30.64
N LEU A 532 -20.21 3.18 -29.63
CA LEU A 532 -19.86 2.92 -28.23
C LEU A 532 -21.14 2.72 -27.42
N THR A 533 -21.41 1.50 -26.98
CA THR A 533 -22.59 1.21 -26.17
C THR A 533 -22.24 1.04 -24.70
N ILE A 534 -22.98 1.71 -23.82
CA ILE A 534 -22.91 1.52 -22.37
C ILE A 534 -24.27 1.08 -21.82
N PRO A 535 -24.33 0.20 -20.79
CA PRO A 535 -25.57 -0.28 -20.19
C PRO A 535 -26.11 0.71 -19.14
N CYS A 536 -26.35 1.94 -19.60
CA CYS A 536 -26.99 2.98 -18.81
C CYS A 536 -27.77 3.91 -19.75
N SER A 537 -28.93 4.38 -19.30
CA SER A 537 -29.66 5.49 -19.90
C SER A 537 -29.60 6.74 -19.01
N PHE A 538 -29.98 7.88 -19.57
CA PHE A 538 -29.92 9.18 -18.95
C PHE A 538 -31.28 9.88 -19.04
N GLU A 539 -31.63 10.62 -18.00
CA GLU A 539 -32.84 11.45 -17.92
C GLU A 539 -32.52 12.96 -17.92
N GLY A 540 -33.53 13.75 -18.29
CA GLY A 540 -33.41 15.22 -18.42
C GLY A 540 -33.03 15.68 -19.83
N ASP A 541 -32.42 16.87 -19.91
CA ASP A 541 -31.86 17.44 -21.14
C ASP A 541 -30.50 16.78 -21.44
N VAL A 542 -30.55 15.56 -21.98
CA VAL A 542 -29.36 14.72 -22.19
C VAL A 542 -28.54 15.23 -23.36
N LYS A 543 -27.28 15.58 -23.10
CA LYS A 543 -26.33 16.08 -24.10
C LYS A 543 -24.99 15.36 -23.98
N ALA A 544 -24.41 15.01 -25.12
CA ALA A 544 -23.08 14.42 -25.20
C ALA A 544 -22.21 15.31 -26.08
N VAL A 545 -21.02 15.64 -25.59
CA VAL A 545 -20.05 16.49 -26.30
C VAL A 545 -18.64 15.94 -26.15
N LEU A 546 -17.79 16.13 -27.13
CA LEU A 546 -16.35 15.96 -26.97
C LEU A 546 -15.86 17.02 -25.99
N LEU A 547 -15.10 16.62 -24.97
CA LEU A 547 -14.59 17.56 -23.98
C LEU A 547 -13.57 18.53 -24.60
N ASP A 548 -12.77 18.05 -25.56
CA ASP A 548 -11.92 18.89 -26.41
C ASP A 548 -12.78 19.54 -27.51
N GLY A 549 -13.12 20.82 -27.33
CA GLY A 549 -13.80 21.66 -28.33
C GLY A 549 -15.34 21.58 -28.34
N GLU A 550 -15.96 20.90 -27.37
CA GLU A 550 -17.42 20.86 -27.12
C GLU A 550 -18.30 20.48 -28.32
N LYS A 551 -17.74 19.74 -29.29
CA LYS A 551 -18.49 19.26 -30.45
C LYS A 551 -19.51 18.20 -30.02
N THR A 552 -20.77 18.37 -30.42
CA THR A 552 -21.84 17.41 -30.14
C THR A 552 -21.51 16.00 -30.64
N VAL A 553 -21.75 15.02 -29.77
CA VAL A 553 -21.69 13.59 -30.05
C VAL A 553 -23.12 13.09 -30.19
N ASN A 554 -23.46 12.56 -31.37
CA ASN A 554 -24.76 11.95 -31.57
C ASN A 554 -24.89 10.69 -30.71
N MET A 555 -26.07 10.50 -30.12
CA MET A 555 -26.38 9.32 -29.33
C MET A 555 -27.81 8.86 -29.54
N SER A 556 -28.06 7.58 -29.28
CA SER A 556 -29.39 7.00 -29.17
C SER A 556 -29.51 6.28 -27.83
N GLN A 557 -30.71 6.29 -27.24
CA GLN A 557 -31.00 5.64 -25.97
C GLN A 557 -32.12 4.62 -26.16
N ASP A 558 -31.88 3.38 -25.76
CA ASP A 558 -32.94 2.38 -25.62
C ASP A 558 -33.31 2.23 -24.14
N LYS A 559 -34.43 2.85 -23.76
CA LYS A 559 -34.95 2.80 -22.40
C LYS A 559 -35.41 1.41 -21.98
N LYS A 560 -35.77 0.51 -22.92
CA LYS A 560 -36.20 -0.85 -22.59
C LYS A 560 -35.02 -1.71 -22.16
N SER A 561 -33.90 -1.63 -22.89
CA SER A 561 -32.67 -2.33 -22.54
C SER A 561 -31.77 -1.55 -21.57
N ASN A 562 -32.15 -0.31 -21.22
CA ASN A 562 -31.37 0.63 -20.43
C ASN A 562 -29.95 0.84 -21.00
N THR A 563 -29.84 1.07 -22.30
CA THR A 563 -28.56 1.28 -23.00
C THR A 563 -28.51 2.64 -23.69
N THR A 564 -27.30 3.17 -23.82
CA THR A 564 -27.00 4.36 -24.64
C THR A 564 -25.87 4.03 -25.60
N THR A 565 -26.06 4.34 -26.88
CA THR A 565 -25.05 4.18 -27.93
C THR A 565 -24.59 5.56 -28.42
N PHE A 566 -23.27 5.79 -28.43
CA PHE A 566 -22.64 7.01 -28.94
C PHE A 566 -22.00 6.74 -30.30
N TYR A 567 -22.21 7.64 -31.27
CA TYR A 567 -21.74 7.49 -32.65
C TYR A 567 -20.53 8.38 -32.91
N ILE A 568 -19.34 7.76 -33.04
CA ILE A 568 -18.05 8.45 -33.13
C ILE A 568 -17.25 8.15 -34.42
N LYS A 569 -17.86 7.47 -35.39
CA LYS A 569 -17.18 7.01 -36.62
C LYS A 569 -16.30 8.08 -37.30
N ASN A 570 -16.84 9.28 -37.46
CA ASN A 570 -16.20 10.39 -38.18
C ASN A 570 -15.41 11.34 -37.25
N MET A 571 -15.18 10.96 -35.99
CA MET A 571 -14.44 11.78 -35.04
C MET A 571 -12.94 11.47 -35.12
N LYS A 572 -12.14 12.53 -35.01
CA LYS A 572 -10.70 12.44 -34.82
C LYS A 572 -10.43 12.10 -33.36
N MET A 573 -9.72 11.00 -33.14
CA MET A 573 -9.39 10.54 -31.79
C MET A 573 -8.08 11.17 -31.32
N ASP A 574 -8.01 11.51 -30.04
CA ASP A 574 -6.77 11.74 -29.33
C ASP A 574 -5.99 10.42 -29.21
N THR A 575 -4.65 10.49 -29.35
CA THR A 575 -3.76 9.32 -29.30
C THR A 575 -3.82 8.58 -27.98
N ALA A 576 -3.93 9.30 -26.85
CA ALA A 576 -3.97 8.70 -25.53
C ALA A 576 -5.37 8.24 -25.17
N ALA A 577 -6.31 9.18 -25.15
CA ALA A 577 -7.72 8.94 -24.87
C ALA A 577 -8.57 10.14 -25.28
N THR A 578 -9.64 9.89 -26.04
CA THR A 578 -10.66 10.90 -26.35
C THR A 578 -11.70 10.92 -25.25
N VAL A 579 -12.15 12.10 -24.81
CA VAL A 579 -13.12 12.21 -23.72
C VAL A 579 -14.45 12.75 -24.22
N ILE A 580 -15.52 12.02 -23.93
CA ILE A 580 -16.91 12.46 -24.14
C ILE A 580 -17.50 12.81 -22.78
N LYS A 581 -18.03 14.02 -22.65
CA LYS A 581 -18.82 14.47 -21.50
C LYS A 581 -20.29 14.27 -21.80
N VAL A 582 -20.96 13.48 -20.97
CA VAL A 582 -22.40 13.25 -21.01
C VAL A 582 -23.03 14.00 -19.84
N MET A 583 -23.93 14.92 -20.16
CA MET A 583 -24.77 15.66 -19.23
C MET A 583 -26.16 15.05 -19.24
N GLY A 584 -26.68 14.70 -18.07
CA GLY A 584 -27.96 14.03 -17.89
C GLY A 584 -27.90 13.13 -16.67
N LYS A 585 -29.03 13.02 -15.95
CA LYS A 585 -29.10 12.21 -14.74
C LYS A 585 -28.99 10.73 -15.11
N ARG A 586 -27.93 10.05 -14.66
CA ARG A 586 -27.75 8.62 -14.94
C ARG A 586 -28.83 7.77 -14.29
N MET A 587 -29.38 6.83 -15.05
CA MET A 587 -30.31 5.81 -14.57
C MET A 587 -29.60 4.46 -14.44
N ILE A 588 -29.27 4.11 -13.21
CA ILE A 588 -28.69 2.80 -12.87
C ILE A 588 -29.83 1.93 -12.35
N HIS A 589 -30.29 0.99 -13.17
CA HIS A 589 -31.22 -0.02 -12.69
C HIS A 589 -30.45 -0.94 -11.74
N LYS A 590 -30.83 -0.96 -10.46
CA LYS A 590 -30.35 -2.02 -9.54
C LYS A 590 -30.73 -3.34 -10.19
N ARG A 591 -29.75 -4.13 -10.63
CA ARG A 591 -30.01 -5.55 -10.89
C ARG A 591 -30.59 -6.11 -9.60
N SER A 592 -31.81 -6.63 -9.66
CA SER A 592 -32.40 -7.41 -8.57
C SER A 592 -31.37 -8.45 -8.12
N ALA A 593 -31.13 -8.47 -6.81
CA ALA A 593 -30.10 -9.27 -6.15
C ALA A 593 -30.21 -10.77 -6.46
#